data_AF-A0A619I4R2-F1
#
_entry.id   AF-A0A619I4R2-F1
#
_cell.length_a   1.000
_cell.length_b   1.000
_cell.length_c   1.000
_cell.angle_alpha   90.00
_cell.angle_beta   90.00
_cell.angle_gamma   90.00
#
_symmetry.space_group_name_H-M   'P 1'
#
loop_
_entity.id
_entity.type
_entity.pdbx_description
1 polymer ?
#
loop_
_entity_poly.entity_id
_entity_poly.type
_entity_poly.pdbx_seq_one_letter_code
_entity_poly.pdbx_strand_id
1 'polypeptide(L)'
;AVDAGDGRSLFCITPALTDMLGLKEESRRQLAPVEGTDGRCLNLTTADSRVQYSPDNQSLTVTLPQAWMEYQDPDWVPPARWDDGVSAALLDYNLMANRYMPHQGNTSDSYSLYGTAGINIGAWRLRSDYQYNRYDSG
;
A
#
# COMPACT_ATOMS: atom_id res chain seq x y z
N ALA A 1 21.47 -1.01 -13.82
CA ALA A 1 21.83 -2.19 -14.62
C ALA A 1 23.06 -2.84 -14.00
N VAL A 2 23.23 -4.14 -14.17
CA VAL A 2 24.38 -4.92 -13.73
C VAL A 2 25.09 -5.50 -14.95
N ASP A 3 26.41 -5.55 -14.92
CA ASP A 3 27.21 -6.15 -15.99
C ASP A 3 27.12 -7.67 -15.87
N ALA A 4 26.68 -8.33 -16.94
CA ALA A 4 26.51 -9.78 -16.98
C ALA A 4 27.82 -10.54 -17.25
N GLY A 5 28.96 -9.83 -17.34
CA GLY A 5 30.29 -10.45 -17.54
C GLY A 5 30.61 -10.77 -19.00
N ASP A 6 29.64 -10.60 -19.92
CA ASP A 6 29.79 -10.79 -21.36
C ASP A 6 29.66 -9.49 -22.17
N GLY A 7 29.71 -8.34 -21.49
CA GLY A 7 29.53 -7.01 -22.07
C GLY A 7 28.06 -6.61 -22.25
N ARG A 8 27.09 -7.45 -21.88
CA ARG A 8 25.68 -7.07 -21.84
C ARG A 8 25.32 -6.49 -20.47
N SER A 9 24.59 -5.38 -20.50
CA SER A 9 23.98 -4.79 -19.30
C SER A 9 22.58 -5.38 -19.09
N LEU A 10 22.35 -6.01 -17.95
CA LEU A 10 21.04 -6.53 -17.56
C LEU A 10 20.38 -5.61 -16.52
N PHE A 11 19.06 -5.52 -16.55
CA PHE A 11 18.32 -4.89 -15.46
C PHE A 11 18.31 -5.82 -14.26
N CYS A 12 18.81 -5.31 -13.12
CA CYS A 12 18.74 -6.04 -11.86
C CYS A 12 17.31 -5.99 -11.34
N ILE A 13 16.62 -7.13 -11.38
CA ILE A 13 15.30 -7.29 -10.77
C ILE A 13 15.52 -7.98 -9.43
N THR A 14 15.21 -7.29 -8.33
CA THR A 14 15.38 -7.87 -6.99
C THR A 14 14.29 -8.90 -6.70
N PRO A 15 14.53 -9.84 -5.76
CA PRO A 15 13.48 -10.75 -5.28
C PRO A 15 12.23 -10.01 -4.78
N ALA A 16 12.39 -8.89 -4.07
CA ALA A 16 11.25 -8.07 -3.65
C ALA A 16 10.44 -7.50 -4.85
N LEU A 17 11.11 -7.17 -5.96
CA LEU A 17 10.44 -6.70 -7.16
C LEU A 17 9.69 -7.83 -7.88
N THR A 18 10.18 -9.07 -7.86
CA THR A 18 9.44 -10.21 -8.42
C THR A 18 8.18 -10.53 -7.60
N ASP A 19 8.22 -10.30 -6.29
CA ASP A 19 7.03 -10.37 -5.42
C ASP A 19 6.03 -9.26 -5.77
N MET A 20 6.50 -8.02 -5.96
CA MET A 20 5.65 -6.91 -6.38
C MET A 20 5.06 -7.11 -7.79
N LEU A 21 5.77 -7.79 -8.70
CA LEU A 21 5.21 -8.17 -10.00
C LEU A 21 4.08 -9.21 -9.85
N GLY A 22 3.96 -9.88 -8.71
CA GLY A 22 2.94 -10.89 -8.46
C GLY A 22 3.27 -12.22 -9.14
N LEU A 23 4.54 -12.60 -9.16
CA LEU A 23 4.98 -13.90 -9.70
C LEU A 23 4.79 -15.00 -8.66
N LYS A 24 4.26 -16.15 -9.08
CA LYS A 24 4.18 -17.35 -8.24
C LYS A 24 5.57 -17.75 -7.76
N GLU A 25 5.61 -18.34 -6.56
CA GLU A 25 6.87 -18.82 -5.99
C GLU A 25 7.58 -19.86 -6.89
N GLU A 26 6.81 -20.74 -7.53
CA GLU A 26 7.34 -21.74 -8.48
C GLU A 26 8.04 -21.11 -9.68
N SER A 27 7.48 -20.02 -10.23
CA SER A 27 8.05 -19.30 -11.37
C SER A 27 9.27 -18.48 -10.94
N ARG A 28 9.25 -17.90 -9.73
CA ARG A 28 10.40 -17.17 -9.17
C ARG A 28 11.62 -18.08 -9.01
N ARG A 29 11.44 -19.33 -8.59
CA ARG A 29 12.53 -20.32 -8.43
C ARG A 29 13.19 -20.74 -9.74
N GLN A 30 12.52 -20.54 -10.88
CA GLN A 30 13.07 -20.86 -12.21
C GLN A 30 13.96 -19.74 -12.77
N LEU A 31 13.92 -18.55 -12.17
CA LEU A 31 14.71 -17.41 -12.62
C LEU A 31 16.17 -17.56 -12.20
N ALA A 32 17.09 -17.41 -13.15
CA ALA A 32 18.51 -17.47 -12.88
C ALA A 32 18.98 -16.19 -12.15
N PRO A 33 19.80 -16.31 -11.09
CA PRO A 33 20.47 -15.15 -10.51
C PRO A 33 21.48 -14.57 -11.52
N VAL A 34 21.67 -13.26 -11.50
CA VAL A 34 22.69 -12.60 -12.31
C VAL A 34 24.06 -12.81 -11.65
N GLU A 35 25.05 -13.25 -12.42
CA GLU A 35 26.42 -13.43 -11.94
C GLU A 35 27.00 -12.13 -11.36
N GLY A 36 27.84 -12.24 -10.33
CA GLY A 36 28.46 -11.08 -9.67
C GLY A 36 27.53 -10.25 -8.77
N THR A 37 26.28 -10.70 -8.54
CA THR A 37 25.30 -9.96 -7.70
C THR A 37 24.99 -10.62 -6.35
N ASP A 38 25.66 -11.72 -6.01
CA ASP A 38 25.42 -12.52 -4.81
C ASP A 38 23.96 -12.98 -4.66
N GLY A 39 23.26 -13.21 -5.80
CA GLY A 39 21.86 -13.59 -5.82
C GLY A 39 20.86 -12.46 -5.53
N ARG A 40 21.32 -11.20 -5.43
CA ARG A 40 20.44 -10.03 -5.21
C ARG A 40 19.65 -9.61 -6.45
N CYS A 41 20.07 -10.06 -7.62
CA CYS A 41 19.43 -9.75 -8.90
C CYS A 41 19.03 -11.04 -9.61
N LEU A 42 17.80 -11.06 -10.13
CA LEU A 42 17.25 -12.14 -10.95
C LEU A 42 17.14 -11.67 -12.40
N ASN A 43 17.47 -12.57 -13.32
CA ASN A 43 17.27 -12.33 -14.74
C ASN A 43 15.86 -12.75 -15.16
N LEU A 44 15.00 -11.76 -15.44
CA LEU A 44 13.65 -11.99 -15.97
C LEU A 44 13.62 -12.31 -17.47
N THR A 45 14.75 -12.30 -18.18
CA THR A 45 14.78 -12.66 -19.61
C THR A 45 14.98 -14.16 -19.74
N THR A 46 13.96 -14.85 -20.25
CA THR A 46 13.98 -16.30 -20.49
C THR A 46 13.47 -16.61 -21.90
N ALA A 47 13.22 -17.88 -22.22
CA ALA A 47 12.56 -18.26 -23.46
C ALA A 47 11.13 -17.68 -23.56
N ASP A 48 10.42 -17.59 -22.43
CA ASP A 48 9.00 -17.22 -22.37
C ASP A 48 8.77 -15.79 -21.86
N SER A 49 9.82 -15.09 -21.44
CA SER A 49 9.74 -13.74 -20.85
C SER A 49 10.79 -12.79 -21.40
N ARG A 50 10.46 -11.50 -21.47
CA ARG A 50 11.33 -10.49 -22.08
C ARG A 50 11.33 -9.17 -21.31
N VAL A 51 12.51 -8.57 -21.17
CA VAL A 51 12.69 -7.22 -20.62
C VAL A 51 13.26 -6.32 -21.72
N GLN A 52 12.59 -5.20 -22.00
CA GLN A 52 13.01 -4.24 -23.02
C GLN A 52 13.02 -2.83 -22.43
N TYR A 53 14.12 -2.12 -22.62
CA TYR A 53 14.24 -0.71 -22.25
C TYR A 53 14.17 0.17 -23.50
N SER A 54 13.32 1.18 -23.45
CA SER A 54 13.21 2.22 -24.47
C SER A 54 13.79 3.51 -23.90
N PRO A 55 15.01 3.92 -24.30
CA PRO A 55 15.63 5.16 -23.83
C PRO A 55 14.82 6.40 -24.20
N ASP A 56 14.25 6.41 -25.42
CA ASP A 56 13.48 7.54 -25.96
C ASP A 56 12.25 7.86 -25.09
N ASN A 57 11.64 6.83 -24.50
CA ASN A 57 10.46 6.94 -23.65
C ASN A 57 10.76 6.76 -22.16
N GLN A 58 12.02 6.55 -21.79
CA GLN A 58 12.45 6.21 -20.42
C GLN A 58 11.63 5.07 -19.78
N SER A 59 11.21 4.09 -20.59
CA SER A 59 10.29 3.04 -20.15
C SER A 59 10.97 1.67 -20.16
N LEU A 60 10.63 0.86 -19.15
CA LEU A 60 11.03 -0.53 -19.04
C LEU A 60 9.80 -1.42 -19.21
N THR A 61 9.70 -2.09 -20.35
CA THR A 61 8.61 -3.03 -20.63
C THR A 61 9.04 -4.44 -20.24
N VAL A 62 8.24 -5.08 -19.39
CA VAL A 62 8.46 -6.45 -18.92
C VAL A 62 7.29 -7.32 -19.38
N THR A 63 7.57 -8.29 -20.25
CA THR A 63 6.58 -9.24 -20.77
C THR A 63 6.77 -10.58 -20.06
N LEU A 64 5.73 -11.04 -19.37
CA LEU A 64 5.72 -12.28 -18.57
C LEU A 64 4.54 -13.17 -18.98
N PRO A 65 4.68 -14.51 -18.96
CA PRO A 65 3.55 -15.41 -19.16
C PRO A 65 2.51 -15.27 -18.06
N GLN A 66 1.23 -15.25 -18.42
CA GLN A 66 0.14 -15.24 -17.44
C GLN A 66 0.20 -16.43 -16.48
N ALA A 67 0.68 -17.60 -16.95
CA ALA A 67 0.84 -18.80 -16.13
C ALA A 67 1.78 -18.62 -14.93
N TRP A 68 2.70 -17.64 -15.00
CA TRP A 68 3.65 -17.33 -13.94
C TRP A 68 3.09 -16.39 -12.88
N MET A 69 1.97 -15.76 -13.16
CA MET A 69 1.36 -14.79 -12.26
C MET A 69 0.59 -15.52 -11.16
N GLU A 70 0.66 -15.01 -9.93
CA GLU A 70 -0.26 -15.40 -8.85
C GLU A 70 -1.71 -15.13 -9.28
N TYR A 71 -2.67 -15.67 -8.54
CA TYR A 71 -4.09 -15.49 -8.83
C TYR A 71 -4.41 -14.02 -9.13
N GLN A 72 -4.96 -13.72 -10.30
CA GLN A 72 -5.34 -12.36 -10.69
C GLN A 72 -6.85 -12.29 -10.77
N ASP A 73 -7.43 -11.57 -9.84
CA ASP A 73 -8.81 -11.11 -9.89
C ASP A 73 -8.78 -9.58 -9.97
N PRO A 74 -9.70 -8.92 -10.70
CA PRO A 74 -9.77 -7.47 -10.77
C PRO A 74 -9.75 -6.77 -9.40
N ASP A 75 -10.29 -7.41 -8.37
CA ASP A 75 -10.42 -6.86 -7.01
C ASP A 75 -9.36 -7.43 -6.04
N TRP A 76 -8.36 -8.17 -6.53
CA TRP A 76 -7.31 -8.76 -5.70
C TRP A 76 -5.94 -8.14 -5.96
N VAL A 77 -5.22 -7.86 -4.89
CA VAL A 77 -3.85 -7.32 -4.90
C VAL A 77 -2.97 -8.19 -4.01
N PRO A 78 -1.79 -8.64 -4.49
CA PRO A 78 -0.90 -9.47 -3.70
C PRO A 78 -0.44 -8.76 -2.41
N PRO A 79 -0.32 -9.47 -1.28
CA PRO A 79 0.11 -8.87 0.00
C PRO A 79 1.46 -8.16 -0.07
N ALA A 80 2.34 -8.57 -0.98
CA ALA A 80 3.64 -7.91 -1.20
C ALA A 80 3.53 -6.45 -1.69
N ARG A 81 2.37 -6.03 -2.19
CA ARG A 81 2.10 -4.63 -2.57
C ARG A 81 1.45 -3.80 -1.46
N TRP A 82 1.14 -4.40 -0.32
CA TRP A 82 0.51 -3.68 0.78
C TRP A 82 1.54 -2.78 1.44
N ASP A 83 1.16 -1.52 1.63
CA ASP A 83 1.96 -0.54 2.37
C ASP A 83 1.34 -0.35 3.76
N ASP A 84 2.19 -0.38 4.78
CA ASP A 84 1.80 -0.07 6.16
C ASP A 84 1.41 1.41 6.32
N GLY A 85 1.81 2.25 5.37
CA GLY A 85 1.60 3.68 5.36
C GLY A 85 2.65 4.41 6.18
N VAL A 86 2.41 5.70 6.39
CA VAL A 86 3.31 6.56 7.14
C VAL A 86 2.94 6.59 8.62
N SER A 87 3.96 6.66 9.47
CA SER A 87 3.76 6.91 10.90
C SER A 87 3.17 8.30 11.11
N ALA A 88 2.01 8.38 11.76
CA ALA A 88 1.24 9.63 11.88
C ALA A 88 0.33 9.61 13.11
N ALA A 89 0.00 10.80 13.62
CA ALA A 89 -1.08 11.00 14.59
C ALA A 89 -2.35 11.49 13.87
N LEU A 90 -3.51 11.13 14.41
CA LEU A 90 -4.83 11.40 13.86
C LEU A 90 -5.71 12.01 14.95
N LEU A 91 -6.53 13.00 14.59
CA LEU A 91 -7.57 13.56 15.43
C LEU A 91 -8.78 13.88 14.57
N ASP A 92 -9.89 13.19 14.82
CA ASP A 92 -11.21 13.46 14.29
C ASP A 92 -12.09 14.05 15.38
N TYR A 93 -12.91 15.05 15.05
CA TYR A 93 -13.83 15.68 15.99
C TYR A 93 -15.13 16.09 15.32
N ASN A 94 -16.23 15.88 16.03
CA ASN A 94 -17.58 16.27 15.65
C ASN A 94 -18.23 17.05 16.79
N LEU A 95 -18.66 18.28 16.51
CA LEU A 95 -19.33 19.16 17.46
C LEU A 95 -20.77 19.44 16.99
N MET A 96 -21.74 19.05 17.80
CA MET A 96 -23.16 19.31 17.61
C MET A 96 -23.65 20.26 18.69
N ALA A 97 -24.37 21.31 18.29
CA ALA A 97 -25.02 22.23 19.20
C ALA A 97 -26.49 22.37 18.78
N ASN A 98 -27.42 22.04 19.67
CA ASN A 98 -28.85 22.17 19.43
C ASN A 98 -29.49 23.04 20.51
N ARG A 99 -30.44 23.88 20.07
CA ARG A 99 -31.26 24.72 20.93
C ARG A 99 -32.72 24.39 20.72
N TYR A 100 -33.43 24.10 21.81
CA TYR A 100 -34.84 23.77 21.81
C TYR A 100 -35.64 24.88 22.49
N MET A 101 -36.58 25.48 21.74
CA MET A 101 -37.45 26.57 22.20
C MET A 101 -38.92 26.16 22.04
N PRO A 102 -39.54 25.55 23.06
CA PRO A 102 -40.94 25.15 22.98
C PRO A 102 -41.90 26.36 23.12
N HIS A 103 -43.14 26.23 22.62
CA HIS A 103 -44.18 27.26 22.76
C HIS A 103 -44.66 27.41 24.22
N GLN A 104 -44.51 26.38 25.04
CA GLN A 104 -44.72 26.38 26.49
C GLN A 104 -43.60 25.58 27.16
N GLY A 105 -43.05 26.07 28.28
CA GLY A 105 -41.94 25.44 29.01
C GLY A 105 -40.61 26.17 28.84
N ASN A 106 -39.54 25.59 29.39
CA ASN A 106 -38.21 26.22 29.41
C ASN A 106 -37.42 25.91 28.13
N THR A 107 -36.56 26.84 27.74
CA THR A 107 -35.59 26.63 26.67
C THR A 107 -34.48 25.70 27.17
N SER A 108 -34.00 24.81 26.30
CA SER A 108 -32.85 23.98 26.61
C SER A 108 -31.81 24.04 25.49
N ASP A 109 -30.54 24.11 25.89
CA ASP A 109 -29.39 24.01 25.02
C ASP A 109 -28.70 22.67 25.23
N SER A 110 -28.20 22.06 24.15
CA SER A 110 -27.42 20.83 24.22
C SER A 110 -26.20 20.93 23.34
N TYR A 111 -25.07 20.49 23.88
CA TYR A 111 -23.79 20.43 23.22
C TYR A 111 -23.25 19.02 23.31
N SER A 112 -22.92 18.44 22.18
CA SER A 112 -22.31 17.12 22.07
C SER A 112 -21.03 17.24 21.27
N LEU A 113 -19.93 16.78 21.85
CA LEU A 113 -18.63 16.65 21.21
C LEU A 113 -18.25 15.18 21.24
N TYR A 114 -17.92 14.61 20.10
CA TYR A 114 -17.37 13.27 20.03
C TYR A 114 -16.35 13.20 18.91
N GLY A 115 -15.51 12.18 18.91
CA GLY A 115 -14.47 12.04 17.90
C GLY A 115 -13.51 10.91 18.24
N THR A 116 -12.48 10.76 17.43
CA THR A 116 -11.48 9.70 17.56
C THR A 116 -10.08 10.29 17.48
N ALA A 117 -9.25 10.02 18.48
CA ALA A 117 -7.81 10.24 18.42
C ALA A 117 -7.10 8.94 18.02
N GLY A 118 -5.97 9.02 17.34
CA GLY A 118 -5.24 7.83 16.89
C GLY A 118 -3.78 8.05 16.57
N ILE A 119 -3.03 6.95 16.50
CA ILE A 119 -1.63 6.91 16.10
C ILE A 119 -1.43 5.69 15.18
N ASN A 120 -0.69 5.87 14.09
CA ASN A 120 -0.20 4.82 13.19
C ASN A 120 1.32 4.72 13.33
N ILE A 121 1.85 3.51 13.50
CA ILE A 121 3.30 3.23 13.48
C ILE A 121 3.51 1.86 12.81
N GLY A 122 3.99 1.87 11.56
CA GLY A 122 4.04 0.67 10.73
C GLY A 122 2.67 -0.03 10.66
N ALA A 123 2.65 -1.34 10.80
CA ALA A 123 1.42 -2.14 10.82
C ALA A 123 0.46 -1.83 11.98
N TRP A 124 0.91 -1.16 13.05
CA TRP A 124 0.09 -0.88 14.23
C TRP A 124 -0.79 0.36 14.04
N ARG A 125 -2.08 0.20 14.35
CA ARG A 125 -3.10 1.25 14.27
C ARG A 125 -3.86 1.34 15.59
N LEU A 126 -3.51 2.32 16.42
CA LEU A 126 -4.19 2.59 17.70
C LEU A 126 -5.24 3.67 17.51
N ARG A 127 -6.44 3.47 18.06
CA ARG A 127 -7.58 4.41 18.02
C ARG A 127 -8.21 4.51 19.40
N SER A 128 -8.64 5.70 19.78
CA SER A 128 -9.34 5.99 21.03
C SER A 128 -10.48 6.96 20.76
N ASP A 129 -11.70 6.52 21.04
CA ASP A 129 -12.88 7.35 20.92
C ASP A 129 -13.11 8.18 22.18
N TYR A 130 -13.58 9.42 22.00
CA TYR A 130 -13.96 10.29 23.10
C TYR A 130 -15.35 10.86 22.84
N GLN A 131 -16.09 11.10 23.93
CA GLN A 131 -17.39 11.75 23.89
C GLN A 131 -17.56 12.67 25.11
N TYR A 132 -18.25 13.77 24.89
CA TYR A 132 -18.59 14.75 25.90
C TYR A 132 -19.95 15.35 25.57
N ASN A 133 -20.86 15.34 26.54
CA ASN A 133 -22.20 15.90 26.37
C ASN A 133 -22.48 16.88 27.51
N ARG A 134 -23.10 18.01 27.17
CA ARG A 134 -23.58 19.01 28.12
C ARG A 134 -25.00 19.40 27.75
N TYR A 135 -25.90 19.32 28.72
CA TYR A 135 -27.27 19.79 28.63
C TYR A 135 -27.45 20.95 29.60
N ASP A 136 -28.02 22.05 29.12
CA ASP A 136 -28.35 23.22 29.91
C ASP A 136 -29.86 23.49 29.77
N SER A 137 -30.57 23.58 30.88
CA SER A 137 -31.99 23.91 30.91
C SER A 137 -32.15 25.16 31.76
N GLY A 138 -32.65 26.23 31.15
CA GLY A 138 -33.03 27.45 31.86
C GLY A 138 -34.21 27.22 32.80
#